data_AF-A0A8J5WSM7-F1
#
_entry.id   AF-A0A8J5WSM7-F1
#
_cell.length_a   1.000
_cell.length_b   1.000
_cell.length_c   1.000
_cell.angle_alpha   90.00
_cell.angle_beta   90.00
_cell.angle_gamma   90.00
#
_symmetry.space_group_name_H-M   'P 1'
#
loop_
_entity.id
_entity.type
_entity.pdbx_description
1 polymer ?
#
loop_
_entity_poly.entity_id
_entity_poly.type
_entity_poly.pdbx_seq_one_letter_code
_entity_poly.pdbx_strand_id
1 'polypeptide(L)'
;MNDVLHAFLRRFVLVFFDDILIYSSTWAEHLQHVQLVLQTLRHNKLVVKQSKCSFSATSVDYLGHIISNSVVAMDPAKVEVAQAWLGPTSVKALRDFLGLTGY
;
A
#
# COMPACT_ATOMS: atom_id res chain seq x y z
N MET A 1 -2.89 -2.63 15.20
CA MET A 1 -2.10 -3.34 14.17
C MET A 1 -0.59 -3.19 14.40
N ASN A 2 -0.08 -1.98 14.69
CA ASN A 2 1.34 -1.75 14.97
C ASN A 2 1.88 -2.58 16.14
N ASP A 3 1.17 -2.70 17.26
CA ASP A 3 1.63 -3.50 18.40
C ASP A 3 1.63 -5.01 18.09
N VAL A 4 0.63 -5.47 17.33
CA VAL A 4 0.46 -6.88 16.95
C VAL A 4 1.59 -7.34 16.02
N LEU A 5 1.97 -6.50 15.05
CA LEU A 5 3.00 -6.82 14.05
C LEU A 5 4.35 -6.16 14.36
N HIS A 6 4.54 -5.61 15.57
CA HIS A 6 5.70 -4.82 15.96
C HIS A 6 7.03 -5.50 15.62
N ALA A 7 7.13 -6.82 15.83
CA ALA A 7 8.33 -7.61 15.56
C ALA A 7 8.76 -7.64 14.07
N PHE A 8 7.84 -7.30 13.16
CA PHE A 8 8.00 -7.38 11.71
C PHE A 8 8.01 -6.01 11.01
N LEU A 9 7.55 -4.97 11.72
CA LEU A 9 7.47 -3.61 11.19
C LEU A 9 8.84 -3.14 10.68
N ARG A 10 8.86 -2.55 9.48
CA ARG A 10 10.06 -2.02 8.81
C ARG A 10 11.17 -3.06 8.55
N ARG A 11 10.88 -4.35 8.72
CA ARG A 11 11.77 -5.46 8.35
C ARG A 11 11.27 -6.15 7.09
N PHE A 12 10.01 -6.57 7.12
CA PHE A 12 9.31 -7.18 5.98
C PHE A 12 7.81 -6.87 5.96
N VAL A 13 7.34 -6.05 6.91
CA VAL A 13 5.94 -5.60 7.00
C VAL A 13 5.89 -4.07 7.07
N LEU A 14 4.96 -3.49 6.33
CA LEU A 14 4.47 -2.12 6.51
C LEU A 14 2.98 -2.16 6.85
N VAL A 15 2.54 -1.26 7.72
CA VAL A 15 1.16 -1.19 8.20
C VAL A 15 0.71 0.26 8.13
N PHE A 16 -0.48 0.46 7.58
CA PHE A 16 -1.20 1.72 7.62
C PHE A 16 -2.65 1.44 7.97
N PHE A 17 -3.03 1.79 9.21
CA PHE A 17 -4.31 1.37 9.82
C PHE A 17 -4.55 -0.14 9.69
N ASP A 18 -5.44 -0.54 8.77
CA ASP A 18 -5.86 -1.92 8.54
C ASP A 18 -5.13 -2.57 7.35
N ASP A 19 -4.41 -1.78 6.54
CA ASP A 19 -3.71 -2.26 5.35
C ASP A 19 -2.30 -2.73 5.69
N ILE A 20 -2.06 -4.02 5.47
CA ILE A 20 -0.79 -4.70 5.74
C ILE A 20 -0.11 -5.02 4.41
N LEU A 21 1.07 -4.46 4.20
CA LEU A 21 1.95 -4.80 3.08
C LEU A 21 3.06 -5.72 3.58
N ILE A 22 3.24 -6.85 2.90
CA ILE A 22 4.31 -7.82 3.17
C ILE A 22 5.25 -7.81 1.96
N TYR A 23 6.55 -7.60 2.18
CA TYR A 23 7.56 -7.55 1.11
C TYR A 23 8.75 -8.43 1.47
N SER A 24 9.43 -8.98 0.46
CA SER A 24 10.53 -9.94 0.66
C SER A 24 11.44 -9.98 -0.57
N SER A 25 12.70 -10.36 -0.38
CA SER A 25 13.68 -10.42 -1.46
C SER A 25 13.55 -11.68 -2.32
N THR A 26 13.11 -12.80 -1.73
CA THR A 26 12.90 -14.05 -2.44
C THR A 26 11.50 -14.63 -2.21
N TRP A 27 11.05 -15.48 -3.13
CA TRP A 27 9.76 -16.16 -2.99
C TRP A 27 9.69 -17.08 -1.76
N ALA A 28 10.79 -17.76 -1.44
CA ALA A 28 10.87 -18.64 -0.28
C ALA A 28 10.72 -17.86 1.04
N GLU A 29 11.42 -16.74 1.18
CA GLU A 29 11.25 -15.83 2.33
C GLU A 29 9.84 -15.25 2.37
N HIS A 30 9.27 -14.90 1.21
CA HIS A 30 7.92 -14.34 1.14
C HIS A 30 6.87 -15.29 1.71
N LEU A 31 6.94 -16.59 1.37
CA LEU A 31 6.05 -17.60 1.95
C LEU A 31 6.20 -17.69 3.47
N GLN A 32 7.43 -17.64 3.98
CA GLN A 32 7.69 -17.64 5.43
C GLN A 32 7.11 -16.38 6.11
N HIS A 33 7.32 -15.21 5.52
CA HIS A 33 6.81 -13.95 6.05
C HIS A 33 5.28 -13.90 6.06
N VAL A 34 4.61 -14.33 4.97
CA VAL A 34 3.15 -14.43 4.90
C VAL A 34 2.64 -15.38 5.99
N GLN A 35 3.28 -16.54 6.16
CA GLN A 35 2.90 -17.49 7.20
C GLN A 35 3.01 -16.89 8.61
N LEU A 36 4.12 -16.21 8.92
CA LEU A 36 4.34 -15.55 10.21
C LEU A 36 3.26 -14.49 10.49
N VAL A 37 2.98 -13.62 9.51
CA VAL A 37 1.96 -12.57 9.67
C VAL A 37 0.58 -13.18 9.90
N LEU A 38 0.15 -14.14 9.08
CA LEU A 38 -1.15 -14.78 9.24
C LEU A 38 -1.26 -15.54 10.58
N GLN A 39 -0.19 -16.17 11.05
CA GLN A 39 -0.17 -16.82 12.37
C GLN A 39 -0.32 -15.80 13.50
N THR A 40 0.39 -14.67 13.43
CA THR A 40 0.30 -13.60 14.43
C THR A 40 -1.09 -12.96 14.45
N LEU A 41 -1.69 -12.71 13.27
CA LEU A 41 -3.07 -12.22 13.17
C LEU A 41 -4.05 -13.21 13.81
N ARG A 42 -3.92 -14.51 13.49
CA ARG A 42 -4.76 -15.57 14.05
C ARG A 42 -4.62 -15.66 15.58
N HIS A 43 -3.40 -15.57 16.12
CA HIS A 43 -3.18 -15.61 17.57
C HIS A 43 -3.86 -14.44 18.29
N ASN A 44 -3.87 -13.26 17.65
CA ASN A 44 -4.55 -12.06 18.15
C ASN A 44 -6.05 -12.00 17.79
N LYS A 45 -6.63 -13.10 17.28
CA LYS A 45 -8.05 -13.22 16.89
C LYS A 45 -8.47 -12.19 15.82
N LEU A 46 -7.54 -11.77 14.98
CA LEU A 46 -7.79 -10.90 13.83
C LEU A 46 -8.05 -11.75 12.59
N VAL A 47 -8.98 -11.30 11.75
CA VAL A 47 -9.37 -11.97 10.51
C VAL A 47 -9.15 -11.05 9.33
N VAL A 48 -8.65 -11.60 8.23
CA VAL A 48 -8.48 -10.88 6.96
C VAL A 48 -9.61 -11.24 6.00
N LYS A 49 -10.11 -10.25 5.26
CA LYS A 49 -11.12 -10.48 4.24
C LYS A 49 -10.43 -10.90 2.95
N GLN A 50 -10.52 -12.18 2.61
CA GLN A 50 -9.85 -12.76 1.43
C GLN A 50 -10.12 -12.00 0.13
N SER A 51 -11.35 -11.51 -0.10
CA SER A 51 -11.69 -10.75 -1.30
C SER A 51 -11.05 -9.35 -1.39
N LYS A 52 -10.40 -8.89 -0.33
CA LYS A 52 -9.60 -7.66 -0.30
C LYS A 52 -8.09 -7.94 -0.22
N CYS A 53 -7.67 -9.20 -0.18
CA CYS A 53 -6.26 -9.56 -0.10
C CYS A 53 -5.73 -9.90 -1.49
N SER A 54 -4.55 -9.36 -1.82
CA SER A 54 -3.76 -9.78 -2.97
C SER A 54 -2.53 -10.53 -2.48
N PHE A 55 -2.24 -11.69 -3.07
CA PHE A 55 -1.08 -12.53 -2.73
C PHE A 55 -0.25 -12.80 -3.97
N SER A 56 1.06 -12.99 -3.78
CA SER A 56 1.99 -13.40 -4.84
C SER A 56 2.08 -12.46 -6.04
N ALA A 57 1.83 -11.16 -5.81
CA ALA A 57 1.90 -10.16 -6.86
C ALA A 57 3.31 -9.55 -6.93
N THR A 58 3.85 -9.42 -8.14
CA THR A 58 5.10 -8.68 -8.40
C THR A 58 4.89 -7.17 -8.39
N SER A 59 3.62 -6.74 -8.41
CA SER A 59 3.18 -5.35 -8.33
C SER A 59 1.90 -5.29 -7.49
N VAL A 60 1.82 -4.37 -6.53
CA VAL A 60 0.64 -4.21 -5.68
C VAL A 60 0.27 -2.74 -5.52
N ASP A 61 -1.03 -2.46 -5.55
CA ASP A 61 -1.56 -1.15 -5.12
C ASP A 61 -1.54 -1.10 -3.59
N TYR A 62 -0.88 -0.09 -3.05
CA TYR A 62 -0.86 0.18 -1.62
C TYR A 62 -0.97 1.68 -1.39
N LEU A 63 -2.05 2.12 -0.73
CA LEU A 63 -2.34 3.53 -0.42
C LEU A 63 -2.36 4.47 -1.64
N GLY A 64 -2.69 3.94 -2.82
CA GLY A 64 -2.69 4.71 -4.07
C GLY A 64 -1.29 4.89 -4.68
N HIS A 65 -0.35 4.04 -4.29
CA HIS A 65 0.93 3.83 -4.96
C HIS A 65 0.98 2.43 -5.56
N ILE A 66 1.65 2.32 -6.70
CA ILE A 66 2.02 1.03 -7.26
C ILE A 66 3.43 0.71 -6.80
N ILE A 67 3.55 -0.36 -6.01
CA ILE A 67 4.83 -0.87 -5.51
C ILE A 67 5.22 -2.07 -6.36
N SER A 68 6.33 -1.99 -7.08
CA SER A 68 6.88 -3.08 -7.88
C SER A 68 8.40 -3.12 -7.76
N ASN A 69 9.05 -4.27 -7.95
CA ASN A 69 10.42 -4.29 -8.47
C ASN A 69 11.54 -3.71 -7.59
N SER A 70 11.57 -2.38 -7.59
CA SER A 70 12.46 -1.41 -6.94
C SER A 70 11.91 0.03 -7.06
N VAL A 71 10.64 0.20 -7.47
CA VAL A 71 10.04 1.47 -7.85
C VAL A 71 8.74 1.65 -7.08
N VAL A 72 8.68 2.74 -6.31
CA VAL A 72 7.43 3.29 -5.82
C VAL A 72 6.99 4.31 -6.86
N ALA A 73 6.01 3.92 -7.68
CA ALA A 73 5.43 4.82 -8.67
C ALA A 73 4.12 5.39 -8.14
N MET A 74 3.87 6.67 -8.42
CA MET A 74 2.53 7.23 -8.29
C MET A 74 1.61 6.51 -9.27
N ASP A 75 0.36 6.25 -8.86
CA ASP A 75 -0.65 5.66 -9.73
C ASP A 75 -0.74 6.45 -11.07
N PRO A 76 -0.50 5.81 -12.22
CA PRO A 76 -0.55 6.45 -13.54
C PRO A 76 -1.87 7.19 -13.78
N ALA A 77 -2.99 6.69 -13.23
CA ALA A 77 -4.29 7.34 -13.36
C ALA A 77 -4.31 8.72 -12.69
N LYS A 78 -3.64 8.88 -11.54
CA LYS A 78 -3.52 10.19 -10.87
C LYS A 78 -2.59 11.14 -11.62
N VAL A 79 -1.52 10.60 -12.21
CA VAL A 79 -0.57 11.38 -13.03
C VAL A 79 -1.27 11.91 -14.28
N GLU A 80 -2.06 11.09 -14.97
CA GLU A 80 -2.84 11.52 -16.14
C GLU A 80 -3.85 12.61 -15.77
N VAL A 81 -4.56 12.47 -14.65
CA VAL A 81 -5.52 13.50 -14.19
C VAL A 81 -4.81 14.83 -13.91
N ALA A 82 -3.62 14.80 -13.31
CA ALA A 82 -2.85 16.01 -13.07
C ALA A 82 -2.34 16.65 -14.38
N GLN A 83 -1.90 15.84 -15.35
CA GLN A 83 -1.44 16.32 -16.66
C GLN A 83 -2.57 16.87 -17.54
N ALA A 84 -3.76 16.27 -17.46
CA ALA A 84 -4.94 16.69 -18.22
C ALA A 84 -5.69 17.89 -17.59
N TRP A 85 -5.25 18.35 -16.42
CA TRP A 85 -5.95 19.41 -15.69
C TRP A 85 -5.80 20.76 -16.39
N LEU A 86 -6.91 21.30 -16.90
CA LEU A 86 -6.96 22.65 -17.45
C LEU A 86 -6.69 23.68 -16.35
N GLY A 87 -5.91 24.73 -16.65
CA GLY A 87 -5.49 25.74 -15.68
C GLY A 87 -6.65 26.25 -14.80
N PRO A 88 -6.51 26.24 -13.46
CA PRO A 88 -7.63 26.53 -12.57
C PRO A 88 -8.12 27.97 -12.74
N THR A 89 -9.41 28.13 -13.07
CA THR A 89 -10.06 29.44 -13.28
C THR A 89 -10.72 30.00 -12.02
N SER A 90 -10.68 29.28 -10.90
CA SER A 90 -11.26 29.70 -9.63
C SER A 90 -10.41 29.26 -8.43
N VAL A 91 -10.60 29.93 -7.30
CA VAL A 91 -9.93 29.58 -6.02
C VAL A 91 -10.30 28.16 -5.57
N LYS A 92 -11.53 27.70 -5.85
CA LYS A 92 -11.94 26.32 -5.55
C LYS A 92 -11.16 25.33 -6.42
N ALA A 93 -11.11 25.54 -7.73
CA ALA A 93 -10.36 24.70 -8.65
C ALA A 93 -8.85 24.67 -8.32
N LEU A 94 -8.30 25.80 -7.85
CA LEU A 94 -6.92 25.87 -7.39
C LEU A 94 -6.69 25.02 -6.13
N ARG A 95 -7.60 25.06 -5.16
CA ARG A 95 -7.51 24.21 -3.96
C ARG A 95 -7.66 22.72 -4.28
N ASP A 96 -8.57 22.38 -5.18
CA ASP A 96 -8.77 21.00 -5.62
C ASP A 96 -7.52 20.46 -6.34
N PHE A 97 -6.92 21.28 -7.21
CA PHE A 97 -5.64 20.96 -7.85
C PHE A 97 -4.50 20.80 -6.84
N LEU A 98 -4.35 21.73 -5.90
CA LEU A 98 -3.33 21.65 -4.84
C LEU A 98 -3.54 20.44 -3.93
N GLY A 99 -4.78 20.03 -3.67
CA GLY A 99 -5.08 18.80 -2.93
C GLY A 99 -4.71 17.53 -3.70
N LEU A 100 -4.86 17.54 -5.03
CA LEU A 100 -4.45 16.45 -5.91
C LEU A 100 -2.91 16.34 -6.01
N THR A 101 -2.22 17.47 -6.17
CA THR A 101 -0.76 17.51 -6.35
C THR A 101 0.02 17.52 -5.03
N GLY A 102 -0.64 17.84 -3.91
CA GLY A 102 -0.06 17.88 -2.58
C GLY A 102 0.04 16.51 -1.90
N TYR A 103 -0.09 15.43 -2.69
CA TYR A 103 0.21 14.06 -2.29
C TYR A 103 1.64 13.96 -1.73
#